data_AF-A0A6F8XL96-F1
#
_entry.id   AF-A0A6F8XL96-F1
#
_cell.length_a   1.000
_cell.length_b   1.000
_cell.length_c   1.000
_cell.angle_alpha   90.00
_cell.angle_beta   90.00
_cell.angle_gamma   90.00
#
_symmetry.space_group_name_H-M   'P 1'
#
loop_
_entity.id
_entity.type
_entity.pdbx_description
1 polymer ?
#
loop_
_entity_poly.entity_id
_entity_poly.type
_entity_poly.pdbx_seq_one_letter_code
_entity_poly.pdbx_strand_id
1 'polypeptide(L)'
;MTTRSAATAANSAVVQVRPANAGEVDRIARVVLNASVDTVDSAWLVDDRPDRLAMFAIVWPAVVDYALAHGRVDVAIDAPGVVVGAAIWLPSAVRDLDAERQLLARAGRYADRFRRYQDLLIAQQQTVPTGWQLITVAVQHGRRSQGVGSALLRYRHVVLDRYGLPAYVAAAAASLRNLARRHGYQPASDAVLLPDGGPALWPMARQPAPPGTEPGTDAGPHPLPDDRTDAPHPGHEPTPGSRQRAWLAAPRPSRGGRL
;
A
#
# COMPACT_ATOMS: atom_id res chain seq x y z
N MET A 1 -30.56 -25.39 39.24
CA MET A 1 -30.24 -26.18 38.02
C MET A 1 -29.70 -25.18 37.01
N THR A 2 -28.37 -25.13 36.88
CA THR A 2 -27.63 -24.02 36.27
C THR A 2 -26.98 -24.54 35.00
N THR A 3 -27.35 -24.02 33.82
CA THR A 3 -26.67 -24.36 32.55
C THR A 3 -26.33 -23.09 31.78
N ARG A 4 -25.21 -22.50 32.20
CA ARG A 4 -24.11 -21.94 31.41
C ARG A 4 -24.36 -21.82 29.89
N SER A 5 -24.73 -20.62 29.42
CA SER A 5 -24.59 -20.21 28.02
C SER A 5 -23.35 -19.32 27.91
N ALA A 6 -22.25 -19.93 27.48
CA ALA A 6 -20.98 -19.26 27.19
C ALA A 6 -20.47 -19.84 25.87
N ALA A 7 -20.76 -19.18 24.74
CA ALA A 7 -20.03 -19.36 23.49
C ALA A 7 -20.49 -18.39 22.38
N THR A 8 -20.33 -17.07 22.57
CA THR A 8 -20.12 -16.14 21.43
C THR A 8 -19.26 -14.95 21.87
N ALA A 9 -18.08 -15.22 22.42
CA ALA A 9 -17.00 -14.24 22.30
C ALA A 9 -16.48 -14.40 20.86
N ALA A 10 -16.91 -13.51 19.96
CA ALA A 10 -16.35 -13.42 18.62
C ALA A 10 -14.84 -13.25 18.77
N ASN A 11 -14.10 -14.28 18.39
CA ASN A 11 -12.66 -14.35 18.47
C ASN A 11 -12.09 -13.32 17.47
N SER A 12 -11.94 -12.07 17.91
CA SER A 12 -11.13 -11.08 17.21
C SER A 12 -9.73 -11.64 17.14
N ALA A 13 -9.35 -12.21 16.00
CA ALA A 13 -8.01 -12.74 15.82
C ALA A 13 -7.03 -11.58 16.03
N VAL A 14 -6.34 -11.61 17.17
CA VAL A 14 -5.30 -10.64 17.50
C VAL A 14 -4.23 -10.77 16.44
N VAL A 15 -4.03 -9.70 15.67
CA VAL A 15 -2.92 -9.60 14.72
C VAL A 15 -1.82 -8.77 15.34
N GLN A 16 -0.58 -9.19 15.12
CA GLN A 16 0.58 -8.35 15.40
C GLN A 16 0.92 -7.55 14.14
N VAL A 17 1.21 -6.25 14.30
CA VAL A 17 1.68 -5.41 13.19
C VAL A 17 3.15 -5.10 13.38
N ARG A 18 3.91 -5.20 12.30
CA ARG A 18 5.35 -4.90 12.27
C ARG A 18 5.80 -4.48 10.88
N PRO A 19 7.02 -3.92 10.73
CA PRO A 19 7.61 -3.72 9.42
C PRO A 19 7.85 -5.08 8.73
N ALA A 20 7.68 -5.11 7.42
CA ALA A 20 8.01 -6.26 6.60
C ALA A 20 9.53 -6.41 6.45
N ASN A 21 9.97 -7.64 6.19
CA ASN A 21 11.35 -7.92 5.79
C ASN A 21 11.44 -8.33 4.31
N ALA A 22 12.66 -8.26 3.75
CA ALA A 22 12.92 -8.57 2.35
C ALA A 22 12.56 -10.00 1.92
N GLY A 23 12.49 -10.96 2.86
CA GLY A 23 12.08 -12.34 2.58
C GLY A 23 10.57 -12.55 2.46
N GLU A 24 9.76 -11.48 2.57
CA GLU A 24 8.29 -11.54 2.59
C GLU A 24 7.63 -11.04 1.30
N VAL A 25 8.41 -10.58 0.31
CA VAL A 25 7.94 -9.91 -0.91
C VAL A 25 6.83 -10.69 -1.61
N ASP A 26 7.07 -11.97 -1.94
CA ASP A 26 6.09 -12.80 -2.64
C ASP A 26 4.81 -13.04 -1.84
N ARG A 27 4.93 -13.16 -0.50
CA ARG A 27 3.77 -13.36 0.38
C ARG A 27 2.92 -12.10 0.43
N ILE A 28 3.56 -10.94 0.59
CA ILE A 28 2.90 -9.63 0.63
C ILE A 28 2.24 -9.34 -0.72
N ALA A 29 2.97 -9.49 -1.82
CA ALA A 29 2.46 -9.26 -3.15
C ALA A 29 1.22 -10.11 -3.45
N ARG A 30 1.20 -11.38 -3.02
CA ARG A 30 0.03 -12.26 -3.16
C ARG A 30 -1.18 -11.76 -2.37
N VAL A 31 -0.99 -11.30 -1.13
CA VAL A 31 -2.07 -10.71 -0.32
C VAL A 31 -2.62 -9.45 -0.99
N VAL A 32 -1.73 -8.59 -1.47
CA VAL A 32 -2.11 -7.33 -2.14
C VAL A 32 -2.85 -7.61 -3.45
N LEU A 33 -2.32 -8.49 -4.31
CA LEU A 33 -2.97 -8.93 -5.54
C LEU A 33 -4.38 -9.45 -5.27
N ASN A 34 -4.53 -10.40 -4.35
CA ASN A 34 -5.83 -10.99 -4.05
C ASN A 34 -6.82 -9.97 -3.48
N ALA A 35 -6.34 -8.92 -2.82
CA ALA A 35 -7.19 -7.87 -2.28
C ALA A 35 -7.56 -6.80 -3.31
N SER A 36 -6.69 -6.54 -4.29
CA SER A 36 -6.82 -5.44 -5.25
C SER A 36 -7.34 -5.85 -6.62
N VAL A 37 -7.17 -7.11 -7.04
CA VAL A 37 -7.46 -7.53 -8.42
C VAL A 37 -8.89 -7.24 -8.85
N ASP A 38 -9.87 -7.29 -7.96
CA ASP A 38 -11.28 -7.05 -8.30
C ASP A 38 -11.79 -5.68 -7.82
N THR A 39 -10.91 -4.71 -7.57
CA THR A 39 -11.31 -3.33 -7.28
C THR A 39 -11.68 -2.57 -8.56
N VAL A 40 -12.50 -1.53 -8.40
CA VAL A 40 -13.07 -0.75 -9.53
C VAL A 40 -11.99 -0.04 -10.36
N ASP A 41 -10.94 0.46 -9.73
CA ASP A 41 -9.76 1.06 -10.37
C ASP A 41 -8.91 0.02 -11.09
N SER A 42 -8.71 -1.15 -10.48
CA SER A 42 -7.99 -2.25 -11.12
C SER A 42 -8.70 -2.75 -12.36
N ALA A 43 -10.02 -2.91 -12.31
CA ALA A 43 -10.86 -3.29 -13.45
C ALA A 43 -10.89 -2.22 -14.55
N TRP A 44 -10.74 -0.94 -14.20
CA TRP A 44 -10.60 0.12 -15.19
C TRP A 44 -9.20 0.10 -15.84
N LEU A 45 -8.14 -0.06 -15.05
CA LEU A 45 -6.75 -0.13 -15.52
C LEU A 45 -6.55 -1.27 -16.51
N VAL A 46 -7.10 -2.45 -16.19
CA VAL A 46 -7.05 -3.65 -17.03
C VAL A 46 -8.43 -4.29 -16.99
N ASP A 47 -9.17 -4.17 -18.09
CA ASP A 47 -10.56 -4.66 -18.20
C ASP A 47 -10.64 -6.18 -18.16
N ASP A 48 -9.79 -6.86 -18.93
CA ASP A 48 -9.71 -8.31 -18.94
C ASP A 48 -9.15 -8.87 -17.63
N ARG A 49 -9.94 -9.72 -16.95
CA ARG A 49 -9.57 -10.23 -15.62
C ARG A 49 -8.38 -11.19 -15.65
N PRO A 50 -8.28 -12.17 -16.58
CA PRO A 50 -7.07 -12.97 -16.76
C PRO A 50 -5.80 -12.12 -16.95
N ASP A 51 -5.82 -11.12 -17.83
CA ASP A 51 -4.70 -10.21 -18.03
C ASP A 51 -4.35 -9.43 -16.76
N ARG A 52 -5.37 -8.94 -16.05
CA ARG A 52 -5.19 -8.21 -14.80
C ARG A 52 -4.51 -9.05 -13.74
N LEU A 53 -4.90 -10.31 -13.59
CA LEU A 53 -4.24 -11.28 -12.70
C LEU A 53 -2.77 -11.46 -13.08
N ALA A 54 -2.49 -11.74 -14.36
CA ALA A 54 -1.14 -11.99 -14.84
C ALA A 54 -0.23 -10.76 -14.65
N MET A 55 -0.74 -9.58 -14.99
CA MET A 55 0.00 -8.33 -14.84
C MET A 55 0.22 -7.96 -13.37
N PHE A 56 -0.80 -8.08 -12.51
CA PHE A 56 -0.67 -7.79 -11.09
C PHE A 56 0.27 -8.77 -10.37
N ALA A 57 0.38 -10.01 -10.84
CA ALA A 57 1.36 -10.98 -10.34
C ALA A 57 2.82 -10.54 -10.60
N ILE A 58 3.04 -9.68 -11.60
CA ILE A 58 4.36 -9.13 -11.94
C ILE A 58 4.57 -7.76 -11.27
N VAL A 59 3.53 -6.91 -11.26
CA VAL A 59 3.61 -5.53 -10.77
C VAL A 59 3.72 -5.48 -9.24
N TRP A 60 2.94 -6.26 -8.50
CA TRP A 60 2.93 -6.16 -7.04
C TRP A 60 4.25 -6.55 -6.37
N PRO A 61 4.97 -7.62 -6.76
CA PRO A 61 6.29 -7.89 -6.22
C PRO A 61 7.25 -6.72 -6.42
N ALA A 62 7.28 -6.13 -7.62
CA ALA A 62 8.13 -4.99 -7.92
C ALA A 62 7.77 -3.73 -7.09
N VAL A 63 6.49 -3.47 -6.86
CA VAL A 63 6.03 -2.38 -5.99
C VAL A 63 6.43 -2.62 -4.54
N VAL A 64 6.32 -3.86 -4.05
CA VAL A 64 6.71 -4.24 -2.69
C VAL A 64 8.22 -4.11 -2.51
N ASP A 65 9.03 -4.62 -3.45
CA ASP A 65 10.49 -4.48 -3.45
C ASP A 65 10.90 -3.00 -3.42
N TYR A 66 10.31 -2.20 -4.29
CA TYR A 66 10.57 -0.77 -4.34
C TYR A 66 10.21 -0.08 -3.02
N ALA A 67 9.05 -0.40 -2.44
CA ALA A 67 8.64 0.17 -1.16
C ALA A 67 9.49 -0.30 0.02
N LEU A 68 10.05 -1.51 0.00
CA LEU A 68 11.02 -1.94 1.01
C LEU A 68 12.34 -1.16 0.92
N ALA A 69 12.75 -0.76 -0.28
CA ALA A 69 13.99 -0.01 -0.51
C ALA A 69 13.84 1.51 -0.30
N HIS A 70 12.70 2.08 -0.70
CA HIS A 70 12.51 3.54 -0.83
C HIS A 70 11.31 4.10 -0.05
N GLY A 71 10.55 3.23 0.61
CA GLY A 71 9.37 3.62 1.39
C GLY A 71 9.21 2.72 2.60
N ARG A 72 7.98 2.26 2.84
CA ARG A 72 7.67 1.37 3.95
C ARG A 72 6.62 0.34 3.57
N VAL A 73 6.76 -0.84 4.16
CA VAL A 73 5.76 -1.90 4.09
C VAL A 73 5.53 -2.40 5.51
N ASP A 74 4.30 -2.27 5.98
CA ASP A 74 3.85 -2.80 7.27
C ASP A 74 3.00 -4.04 7.02
N VAL A 75 3.23 -5.11 7.78
CA VAL A 75 2.47 -6.37 7.67
C VAL A 75 1.72 -6.66 8.97
N ALA A 76 0.51 -7.19 8.80
CA ALA A 76 -0.25 -7.80 9.88
C ALA A 76 -0.08 -9.31 9.79
N ILE A 77 0.39 -9.91 10.88
CA ILE A 77 0.58 -11.35 11.02
C ILE A 77 -0.40 -11.91 12.04
N ASP A 78 -0.98 -13.07 11.76
CA ASP A 78 -1.79 -13.81 12.73
C ASP A 78 -0.91 -14.68 13.66
N ALA A 79 -1.52 -15.34 14.65
CA ALA A 79 -0.79 -16.15 15.64
C ALA A 79 0.09 -17.27 15.01
N PRO A 80 -0.32 -17.95 13.92
CA PRO A 80 0.57 -18.83 13.16
C PRO A 80 1.75 -18.15 12.44
N GLY A 81 1.85 -16.82 12.46
CA GLY A 81 2.88 -16.04 11.78
C GLY A 81 2.60 -15.80 10.29
N VAL A 82 1.36 -16.01 9.83
CA VAL A 82 0.99 -15.82 8.43
C VAL A 82 0.65 -14.36 8.17
N VAL A 83 1.18 -13.79 7.08
CA VAL A 83 0.81 -12.46 6.61
C VAL A 83 -0.64 -12.47 6.15
N VAL A 84 -1.50 -11.75 6.88
CA VAL A 84 -2.94 -11.63 6.63
C VAL A 84 -3.35 -10.27 6.08
N GLY A 85 -2.45 -9.29 6.14
CA GLY A 85 -2.65 -7.96 5.56
C GLY A 85 -1.33 -7.22 5.42
N ALA A 86 -1.32 -6.20 4.56
CA ALA A 86 -0.17 -5.33 4.35
C ALA A 86 -0.62 -3.90 4.03
N ALA A 87 0.17 -2.92 4.44
CA ALA A 87 0.05 -1.52 4.02
C ALA A 87 1.37 -1.08 3.38
N ILE A 88 1.29 -0.51 2.19
CA ILE A 88 2.44 -0.05 1.40
C ILE A 88 2.42 1.48 1.36
N TRP A 89 3.54 2.09 1.74
CA TRP A 89 3.71 3.53 1.85
C TRP A 89 4.93 4.00 1.08
N LEU A 90 4.81 5.14 0.40
CA LEU A 90 5.91 5.83 -0.27
C LEU A 90 5.96 7.30 0.15
N PRO A 91 7.14 7.94 0.17
CA PRO A 91 7.24 9.39 0.37
C PRO A 91 6.58 10.14 -0.81
N SER A 92 5.82 11.21 -0.53
CA SER A 92 5.06 11.93 -1.57
C SER A 92 5.90 12.87 -2.45
N ALA A 93 7.07 13.31 -1.97
CA ALA A 93 7.90 14.29 -2.67
C ALA A 93 9.01 13.70 -3.57
N VAL A 94 9.19 12.38 -3.57
CA VAL A 94 10.28 11.72 -4.33
C VAL A 94 9.68 10.92 -5.46
N ARG A 95 9.91 11.39 -6.69
CA ARG A 95 9.61 10.62 -7.90
C ARG A 95 10.82 9.84 -8.36
N ASP A 96 10.63 8.56 -8.61
CA ASP A 96 11.58 7.72 -9.32
C ASP A 96 11.04 7.47 -10.73
N LEU A 97 11.44 8.33 -11.66
CA LEU A 97 11.01 8.25 -13.05
C LEU A 97 11.47 6.95 -13.71
N ASP A 98 12.55 6.32 -13.23
CA ASP A 98 13.00 5.05 -13.80
C ASP A 98 12.12 3.90 -13.32
N ALA A 99 11.84 3.82 -12.02
CA ALA A 99 10.90 2.85 -11.47
C ALA A 99 9.50 2.99 -12.09
N GLU A 100 9.03 4.22 -12.29
CA GLU A 100 7.75 4.50 -12.98
C GLU A 100 7.77 4.00 -14.43
N ARG A 101 8.82 4.29 -15.22
CA ARG A 101 8.96 3.78 -16.59
C ARG A 101 8.99 2.26 -16.65
N GLN A 102 9.69 1.61 -15.73
CA GLN A 102 9.76 0.15 -15.66
C GLN A 102 8.41 -0.47 -15.32
N LEU A 103 7.65 0.15 -14.40
CA LEU A 103 6.29 -0.28 -14.07
C LEU A 103 5.35 -0.13 -15.28
N LEU A 104 5.44 0.99 -16.01
CA LEU A 104 4.67 1.21 -17.23
C LEU A 104 5.02 0.19 -18.33
N ALA A 105 6.30 -0.18 -18.48
CA ALA A 105 6.72 -1.18 -19.46
C ALA A 105 6.08 -2.57 -19.21
N ARG A 106 5.71 -2.88 -17.96
CA ARG A 106 5.01 -4.13 -17.60
C ARG A 106 3.52 -4.10 -17.94
N ALA A 107 2.94 -2.92 -18.19
CA ALA A 107 1.52 -2.77 -18.48
C ALA A 107 1.14 -3.16 -19.92
N GLY A 108 2.11 -3.33 -20.82
CA GLY A 108 1.88 -3.76 -22.20
C GLY A 108 0.83 -2.89 -22.92
N ARG A 109 -0.21 -3.50 -23.47
CA ARG A 109 -1.30 -2.79 -24.16
C ARG A 109 -2.11 -1.83 -23.26
N TYR A 110 -1.97 -1.93 -21.94
CA TYR A 110 -2.67 -1.10 -20.97
C TYR A 110 -1.85 0.13 -20.52
N ALA A 111 -0.63 0.31 -21.04
CA ALA A 111 0.29 1.37 -20.61
C ALA A 111 -0.33 2.78 -20.64
N ASP A 112 -1.17 3.09 -21.62
CA ASP A 112 -1.85 4.40 -21.69
C ASP A 112 -2.83 4.64 -20.53
N ARG A 113 -3.55 3.60 -20.06
CA ARG A 113 -4.43 3.74 -18.88
C ARG A 113 -3.61 3.96 -17.62
N PHE A 114 -2.49 3.25 -17.47
CA PHE A 114 -1.56 3.43 -16.35
C PHE A 114 -0.92 4.81 -16.34
N ARG A 115 -0.48 5.31 -17.50
CA ARG A 115 0.09 6.66 -17.63
C ARG A 115 -0.94 7.72 -17.23
N ARG A 116 -2.16 7.64 -17.77
CA ARG A 116 -3.26 8.56 -17.40
C ARG A 116 -3.58 8.50 -15.90
N TYR A 117 -3.58 7.31 -15.32
CA TYR A 117 -3.78 7.12 -13.88
C TYR A 117 -2.68 7.82 -13.07
N GLN A 118 -1.40 7.62 -13.44
CA GLN A 118 -0.27 8.26 -12.79
C GLN A 118 -0.30 9.78 -12.93
N ASP A 119 -0.59 10.31 -14.13
CA ASP A 119 -0.70 11.75 -14.39
C ASP A 119 -1.74 12.40 -13.46
N LEU A 120 -2.88 11.74 -13.24
CA LEU A 120 -3.91 12.21 -12.31
C LEU A 120 -3.45 12.16 -10.87
N LEU A 121 -2.78 11.08 -10.43
CA LEU A 121 -2.24 11.00 -9.08
C LEU A 121 -1.19 12.08 -8.82
N ILE A 122 -0.30 12.36 -9.78
CA ILE A 122 0.72 13.40 -9.69
C ILE A 122 0.06 14.78 -9.57
N ALA A 123 -0.95 15.07 -10.39
CA ALA A 123 -1.69 16.32 -10.30
C ALA A 123 -2.33 16.51 -8.91
N GLN A 124 -2.86 15.44 -8.31
CA GLN A 124 -3.42 15.49 -6.94
C GLN A 124 -2.35 15.63 -5.85
N GLN A 125 -1.14 15.09 -6.06
CA GLN A 125 -0.06 15.23 -5.09
C GLN A 125 0.48 16.67 -5.03
N GLN A 126 0.43 17.43 -6.12
CA GLN A 126 0.91 18.81 -6.16
C GLN A 126 0.11 19.77 -5.28
N THR A 127 -1.11 19.39 -4.89
CA THR A 127 -1.99 20.22 -4.06
C THR A 127 -1.88 19.92 -2.56
N VAL A 128 -1.01 18.98 -2.16
CA VAL A 128 -0.87 18.56 -0.77
C VAL A 128 0.56 18.71 -0.24
N PRO A 129 0.75 19.06 1.05
CA PRO A 129 2.09 19.16 1.66
C PRO A 129 2.91 17.87 1.54
N THR A 130 4.24 17.99 1.56
CA THR A 130 5.14 16.83 1.63
C THR A 130 4.82 15.92 2.82
N GLY A 131 4.75 14.61 2.59
CA GLY A 131 4.40 13.61 3.60
C GLY A 131 4.49 12.19 3.05
N TRP A 132 3.59 11.31 3.50
CA TRP A 132 3.57 9.90 3.12
C TRP A 132 2.31 9.53 2.35
N GLN A 133 2.46 8.86 1.22
CA GLN A 133 1.37 8.31 0.45
C GLN A 133 1.14 6.84 0.80
N LEU A 134 -0.10 6.50 1.18
CA LEU A 134 -0.59 5.13 1.23
C LEU A 134 -0.89 4.68 -0.20
N ILE A 135 -0.08 3.77 -0.73
CA ILE A 135 -0.29 3.16 -2.05
C ILE A 135 -1.45 2.17 -1.99
N THR A 136 -1.48 1.34 -0.94
CA THR A 136 -2.56 0.40 -0.72
C THR A 136 -2.55 -0.12 0.70
N VAL A 137 -3.73 -0.50 1.21
CA VAL A 137 -3.90 -1.33 2.40
C VAL A 137 -4.74 -2.54 2.01
N ALA A 138 -4.10 -3.70 2.04
CA ALA A 138 -4.66 -4.96 1.60
C ALA A 138 -4.90 -5.88 2.79
N VAL A 139 -6.05 -6.54 2.80
CA VAL A 139 -6.42 -7.55 3.80
C VAL A 139 -6.97 -8.76 3.08
N GLN A 140 -6.49 -9.94 3.46
CA GLN A 140 -7.01 -11.22 2.96
C GLN A 140 -8.54 -11.29 3.15
N HIS A 141 -9.25 -11.84 2.15
CA HIS A 141 -10.71 -11.85 2.13
C HIS A 141 -11.34 -12.39 3.43
N GLY A 142 -10.87 -13.53 3.95
CA GLY A 142 -11.36 -14.13 5.20
C GLY A 142 -10.97 -13.41 6.49
N ARG A 143 -10.17 -12.33 6.40
CA ARG A 143 -9.69 -11.51 7.53
C ARG A 143 -10.24 -10.08 7.48
N ARG A 144 -11.07 -9.76 6.48
CA ARG A 144 -11.75 -8.47 6.38
C ARG A 144 -12.75 -8.29 7.52
N SER A 145 -13.04 -7.04 7.84
CA SER A 145 -13.95 -6.66 8.94
C SER A 145 -13.54 -7.13 10.34
N GLN A 146 -12.31 -7.66 10.51
CA GLN A 146 -11.73 -8.07 11.81
C GLN A 146 -10.72 -7.03 12.33
N GLY A 147 -10.76 -5.80 11.83
CA GLY A 147 -9.87 -4.72 12.29
C GLY A 147 -8.44 -4.73 11.74
N VAL A 148 -8.05 -5.71 10.90
CA VAL A 148 -6.67 -5.82 10.35
C VAL A 148 -6.21 -4.55 9.64
N GLY A 149 -7.02 -4.02 8.72
CA GLY A 149 -6.70 -2.76 8.02
C GLY A 149 -6.60 -1.57 8.98
N SER A 150 -7.40 -1.57 10.05
CA SER A 150 -7.32 -0.53 11.08
C SER A 150 -6.06 -0.64 11.93
N ALA A 151 -5.61 -1.86 12.25
CA ALA A 151 -4.38 -2.08 12.98
C ALA A 151 -3.16 -1.60 12.17
N LEU A 152 -3.14 -1.91 10.86
CA LEU A 152 -2.09 -1.45 9.94
C LEU A 152 -1.99 0.08 9.87
N LEU A 153 -3.13 0.77 9.72
CA LEU A 153 -3.15 2.23 9.66
C LEU A 153 -2.72 2.86 10.98
N ARG A 154 -3.28 2.41 12.11
CA ARG A 154 -2.91 2.91 13.45
C ARG A 154 -1.41 2.79 13.72
N TYR A 155 -0.84 1.62 13.39
CA TYR A 155 0.58 1.36 13.57
C TYR A 155 1.44 2.41 12.87
N ARG A 156 1.17 2.71 11.60
CA ARG A 156 1.92 3.73 10.85
C ARG A 156 1.62 5.14 11.34
N HIS A 157 0.36 5.45 11.66
CA HIS A 157 -0.04 6.78 12.09
C HIS A 157 0.64 7.22 13.38
N VAL A 158 0.87 6.32 14.34
CA VAL A 158 1.65 6.65 15.56
C VAL A 158 3.02 7.22 15.21
N VAL A 159 3.69 6.62 14.23
CA VAL A 159 5.00 7.10 13.76
C VAL A 159 4.86 8.45 13.05
N LEU A 160 3.88 8.58 12.14
CA LEU A 160 3.67 9.83 11.40
C LEU A 160 3.29 11.00 12.32
N ASP A 161 2.47 10.75 13.35
CA ASP A 161 2.09 11.73 14.35
C ASP A 161 3.29 12.20 15.17
N ARG A 162 4.14 11.26 15.61
CA ARG A 162 5.38 11.58 16.33
C ARG A 162 6.28 12.53 15.53
N TYR A 163 6.35 12.36 14.21
CA TYR A 163 7.19 13.19 13.34
C TYR A 163 6.47 14.38 12.71
N GLY A 164 5.19 14.61 13.03
CA GLY A 164 4.42 15.69 12.44
C GLY A 164 4.26 15.57 10.92
N LEU A 165 4.19 14.34 10.39
CA LEU A 165 4.11 14.07 8.97
C LEU A 165 2.66 13.78 8.53
N PRO A 166 2.14 14.46 7.49
CA PRO A 166 0.83 14.16 6.95
C PRO A 166 0.83 12.87 6.13
N ALA A 167 -0.36 12.28 5.97
CA ALA A 167 -0.58 11.08 5.17
C ALA A 167 -1.63 11.31 4.07
N TYR A 168 -1.42 10.70 2.90
CA TYR A 168 -2.26 10.88 1.72
C TYR A 168 -2.68 9.57 1.10
N VAL A 169 -3.86 9.53 0.48
CA VAL A 169 -4.34 8.40 -0.30
C VAL A 169 -5.29 8.89 -1.39
N ALA A 170 -5.25 8.26 -2.57
CA ALA A 170 -6.28 8.41 -3.59
C ALA A 170 -7.14 7.15 -3.62
N ALA A 171 -8.36 7.22 -3.11
CA ALA A 171 -9.21 6.05 -2.93
C ALA A 171 -10.27 5.95 -4.03
N ALA A 172 -10.18 4.94 -4.90
CA ALA A 172 -11.28 4.57 -5.80
C ALA A 172 -12.34 3.72 -5.10
N ALA A 173 -11.89 2.69 -4.38
CA ALA A 173 -12.77 1.74 -3.71
C ALA A 173 -13.45 2.37 -2.48
N ALA A 174 -14.77 2.18 -2.37
CA ALA A 174 -15.55 2.66 -1.23
C ALA A 174 -15.05 2.10 0.12
N SER A 175 -14.55 0.86 0.12
CA SER A 175 -13.97 0.21 1.30
C SER A 175 -12.73 0.95 1.82
N LEU A 176 -11.80 1.31 0.92
CA LEU A 176 -10.61 2.09 1.26
C LEU A 176 -10.99 3.50 1.71
N ARG A 177 -11.90 4.17 1.01
CA ARG A 177 -12.40 5.49 1.39
C ARG A 177 -13.02 5.49 2.79
N ASN A 178 -13.90 4.52 3.07
CA ASN A 178 -14.56 4.42 4.38
C ASN A 178 -13.56 4.06 5.49
N LEU A 179 -12.56 3.21 5.20
CA LEU A 179 -11.49 2.93 6.13
C LEU A 179 -10.68 4.20 6.43
N ALA A 180 -10.20 4.90 5.40
CA ALA A 180 -9.44 6.14 5.54
C ALA A 180 -10.21 7.19 6.37
N ARG A 181 -11.50 7.41 6.08
CA ARG A 181 -12.36 8.34 6.86
C ARG A 181 -12.37 8.01 8.36
N ARG A 182 -12.50 6.73 8.72
CA ARG A 182 -12.48 6.30 10.14
C ARG A 182 -11.14 6.54 10.84
N HIS A 183 -10.06 6.72 10.08
CA HIS A 183 -8.72 6.99 10.59
C HIS A 183 -8.28 8.45 10.40
N GLY A 184 -9.24 9.36 10.27
CA GLY A 184 -8.98 10.81 10.28
C GLY A 184 -8.58 11.39 8.93
N TYR A 185 -8.69 10.64 7.84
CA TYR A 185 -8.51 11.21 6.50
C TYR A 185 -9.75 12.00 6.08
N GLN A 186 -9.54 13.22 5.63
CA GLN A 186 -10.57 14.11 5.08
C GLN A 186 -10.32 14.32 3.58
N PRO A 187 -11.36 14.67 2.78
CA PRO A 187 -11.17 15.03 1.38
C PRO A 187 -10.12 16.16 1.25
N ALA A 188 -9.14 15.98 0.38
CA ALA A 188 -8.10 16.98 0.11
C ALA A 188 -8.47 17.90 -1.06
N SER A 189 -9.32 17.41 -1.95
CA SER A 189 -9.85 18.09 -3.14
C SER A 189 -11.14 17.38 -3.57
N ASP A 190 -11.78 17.90 -4.62
CA ASP A 190 -12.91 17.23 -5.26
C ASP A 190 -12.49 15.88 -5.86
N ALA A 191 -13.46 14.96 -5.93
CA ALA A 191 -13.24 13.67 -6.58
C ALA A 191 -12.95 13.86 -8.07
N VAL A 192 -11.97 13.14 -8.59
CA VAL A 192 -11.59 13.17 -10.00
C VAL A 192 -12.09 11.91 -10.69
N LEU A 193 -12.83 12.07 -11.78
CA LEU A 193 -13.27 10.94 -12.58
C LEU A 193 -12.10 10.42 -13.43
N LEU A 194 -11.87 9.12 -13.38
CA LEU A 194 -11.01 8.48 -14.38
C LEU A 194 -11.66 8.60 -15.76
N PRO A 195 -10.87 8.77 -16.84
CA PRO A 195 -11.39 8.88 -18.19
C PRO A 195 -12.29 7.72 -18.61
N ASP A 196 -13.01 7.90 -19.72
CA ASP A 196 -13.79 6.84 -20.37
C ASP A 196 -14.87 6.23 -19.45
N GLY A 197 -15.46 7.04 -18.57
CA GLY A 197 -16.48 6.60 -17.61
C GLY A 197 -15.93 5.79 -16.44
N GLY A 198 -14.63 5.91 -16.15
CA GLY A 198 -13.96 5.23 -15.05
C GLY A 198 -14.42 5.69 -13.66
N PRO A 199 -14.02 4.98 -12.60
CA PRO A 199 -14.43 5.30 -11.24
C PRO A 199 -13.86 6.65 -10.79
N ALA A 200 -14.54 7.26 -9.83
CA ALA A 200 -14.04 8.43 -9.13
C ALA A 200 -12.87 8.06 -8.22
N LEU A 201 -11.76 8.78 -8.34
CA LEU A 201 -10.69 8.83 -7.36
C LEU A 201 -11.01 9.90 -6.33
N TRP A 202 -10.91 9.54 -5.04
CA TRP A 202 -11.13 10.43 -3.92
C TRP A 202 -9.80 10.74 -3.24
N PRO A 203 -9.20 11.91 -3.51
CA PRO A 203 -7.99 12.36 -2.84
C PRO A 203 -8.31 12.69 -1.40
N MET A 204 -7.56 12.10 -0.48
CA MET A 204 -7.79 12.25 0.95
C MET A 204 -6.47 12.47 1.69
N ALA A 205 -6.50 13.36 2.66
CA ALA A 205 -5.37 13.74 3.50
C ALA A 205 -5.70 13.58 4.98
N ARG A 206 -4.71 13.16 5.76
CA ARG A 206 -4.74 13.14 7.21
C ARG A 206 -3.60 14.03 7.71
N GLN A 207 -3.95 15.04 8.48
CA GLN A 207 -2.96 15.82 9.23
C GLN A 207 -2.48 15.01 10.44
N PRO A 208 -1.20 15.15 10.83
CA PRO A 208 -0.69 14.50 12.03
C PRO A 208 -1.46 15.00 13.28
N ALA A 209 -1.72 14.10 14.21
CA ALA A 209 -2.28 14.50 15.51
C ALA A 209 -1.24 15.33 16.29
N PRO A 210 -1.66 16.40 16.99
CA PRO A 210 -0.74 17.18 17.80
C PRO A 210 -0.15 16.29 18.91
N PRO A 211 1.16 16.46 19.23
CA PRO A 211 1.80 15.70 20.29
C PRO A 211 1.04 15.94 21.60
N GLY A 212 0.48 14.87 22.17
CA GLY A 212 -0.31 14.90 23.42
C GLY A 212 -1.77 14.46 23.30
N THR A 213 -2.28 14.19 22.10
CA THR A 213 -3.59 13.52 21.97
C THR A 213 -3.41 12.02 22.09
N GLU A 214 -3.29 11.50 23.32
CA GLU A 214 -3.36 10.04 23.51
C GLU A 214 -4.73 9.53 23.03
N PRO A 215 -4.79 8.53 22.13
CA PRO A 215 -6.04 7.87 21.81
C PRO A 215 -6.55 7.17 23.07
N GLY A 216 -7.83 7.38 23.41
CA GLY A 216 -8.50 6.77 24.56
C GLY A 216 -8.08 5.31 24.77
N THR A 217 -7.55 5.08 25.96
CA THR A 217 -6.88 3.88 26.44
C THR A 217 -7.78 2.64 26.35
N ASP A 218 -7.42 1.70 25.47
CA ASP A 218 -7.58 0.26 25.71
C ASP A 218 -6.72 -0.57 24.74
N ALA A 219 -5.40 -0.55 24.94
CA ALA A 219 -4.47 -1.57 24.42
C ALA A 219 -3.13 -1.43 25.17
N GLY A 220 -2.69 -2.51 25.81
CA GLY A 220 -1.43 -2.58 26.55
C GLY A 220 -0.17 -2.32 25.69
N PRO A 221 1.01 -2.27 26.33
CA PRO A 221 2.24 -1.78 25.71
C PRO A 221 2.68 -2.68 24.56
N HIS A 222 2.45 -2.22 23.32
CA HIS A 222 3.07 -2.80 22.14
C HIS A 222 4.51 -2.26 22.05
N PRO A 223 5.54 -3.11 21.86
CA PRO A 223 6.90 -2.64 21.66
C PRO A 223 6.95 -1.68 20.47
N LEU A 224 7.56 -0.52 20.68
CA LEU A 224 7.76 0.51 19.65
C LEU A 224 8.77 0.00 18.61
N PRO A 225 8.55 0.24 17.31
CA PRO A 225 9.51 -0.12 16.26
C PRO A 225 10.77 0.74 16.31
N ASP A 226 11.89 0.17 15.85
CA ASP A 226 13.22 0.78 15.84
C ASP A 226 13.29 2.02 14.93
N ASP A 227 13.85 3.11 15.47
CA ASP A 227 13.51 4.52 15.19
C ASP A 227 14.46 5.21 14.18
N ARG A 228 15.33 4.45 13.50
CA ARG A 228 16.46 5.03 12.74
C ARG A 228 16.20 5.28 11.26
N THR A 229 15.13 4.72 10.69
CA THR A 229 14.88 4.81 9.25
C THR A 229 13.84 5.88 8.89
N ASP A 230 12.98 6.28 9.84
CA ASP A 230 11.82 7.18 9.63
C ASP A 230 12.15 8.68 9.71
N ALA A 231 13.39 9.04 10.07
CA ALA A 231 13.88 10.41 9.94
C ALA A 231 14.13 10.75 8.45
N PRO A 232 13.74 11.95 7.96
CA PRO A 232 14.10 12.39 6.61
C PRO A 232 15.63 12.47 6.50
N HIS A 233 16.23 11.67 5.60
CA HIS A 233 17.64 11.83 5.25
C HIS A 233 17.80 13.04 4.33
N PRO A 234 18.60 14.07 4.70
CA PRO A 234 19.01 15.07 3.75
C PRO A 234 19.99 14.44 2.75
N GLY A 235 19.71 14.64 1.46
CA GLY A 235 20.52 14.30 0.27
C GLY A 235 21.76 13.44 0.47
N HIS A 236 21.68 12.17 0.07
CA HIS A 236 22.85 11.37 -0.27
C HIS A 236 22.60 10.71 -1.62
N GLU A 237 23.38 11.08 -2.64
CA GLU A 237 23.46 10.34 -3.90
C GLU A 237 23.92 8.89 -3.59
N PRO A 238 23.17 7.85 -4.00
CA PRO A 238 23.62 6.49 -3.79
C PRO A 238 24.71 6.14 -4.81
N THR A 239 25.92 5.87 -4.31
CA THR A 239 26.98 5.24 -5.08
C THR A 239 26.54 3.82 -5.51
N PRO A 240 26.69 3.43 -6.79
CA PRO A 240 26.29 2.10 -7.28
C PRO A 240 26.99 0.93 -6.57
N GLY A 241 26.28 0.27 -5.64
CA GLY A 241 26.67 -1.00 -5.05
C GLY A 241 26.21 -2.20 -5.88
N SER A 242 27.03 -3.24 -5.93
CA SER A 242 27.01 -4.46 -6.76
C SER A 242 25.70 -5.28 -6.88
N ARG A 243 24.57 -4.87 -6.28
CA ARG A 243 23.25 -5.52 -6.44
C ARG A 243 22.43 -5.01 -7.63
N GLN A 244 22.86 -3.93 -8.27
CA GLN A 244 22.25 -3.36 -9.48
C GLN A 244 22.25 -4.33 -10.69
N ARG A 245 23.07 -5.40 -10.66
CA ARG A 245 23.20 -6.36 -11.75
C ARG A 245 22.15 -7.48 -11.77
N ALA A 246 21.51 -7.79 -10.64
CA ALA A 246 20.51 -8.87 -10.59
C ALA A 246 19.16 -8.43 -11.18
N TRP A 247 18.84 -7.14 -11.10
CA TRP A 247 17.62 -6.54 -11.64
C TRP A 247 17.59 -6.47 -13.19
N LEU A 248 18.76 -6.53 -13.84
CA LEU A 248 18.91 -6.44 -15.31
C LEU A 248 18.64 -7.76 -16.06
N ALA A 249 18.44 -8.89 -15.38
CA ALA A 249 18.32 -10.19 -16.02
C ALA A 249 16.87 -10.49 -16.43
N ALA A 250 16.39 -9.84 -17.50
CA ALA A 250 15.25 -10.35 -18.26
C ALA A 250 15.67 -11.61 -19.07
N PRO A 251 14.82 -12.65 -19.19
CA PRO A 251 15.08 -13.76 -20.10
C PRO A 251 15.09 -13.25 -21.55
N ARG A 252 16.19 -13.49 -22.27
CA ARG A 252 16.30 -13.17 -23.70
C ARG A 252 15.30 -14.02 -24.49
N PRO A 253 14.49 -13.44 -25.39
CA PRO A 253 13.68 -14.25 -26.30
C PRO A 253 14.59 -15.04 -27.23
N SER A 254 14.36 -16.35 -27.31
CA SER A 254 15.02 -17.25 -28.25
C SER A 254 14.76 -16.80 -29.68
N ARG A 255 15.81 -16.38 -30.38
CA ARG A 255 15.79 -16.25 -31.85
C ARG A 255 15.75 -17.66 -32.45
N GLY A 256 14.59 -18.08 -32.92
CA GLY A 256 14.43 -19.05 -34.00
C GLY A 256 13.36 -18.47 -34.92
N GLY A 257 13.49 -18.36 -36.23
CA GLY A 257 14.41 -18.97 -37.19
C GLY A 257 13.56 -19.01 -38.45
N ARG A 258 13.85 -18.13 -39.42
CA ARG A 258 13.17 -18.11 -40.72
C ARG A 258 13.55 -19.36 -41.50
N LEU A 259 12.55 -20.12 -41.93
CA LEU A 259 12.47 -20.73 -43.27
C LEU A 259 11.05 -20.50 -43.77
#